data_AF-A0A7W1DR77-F1
#
_entry.id   AF-A0A7W1DR77-F1
#
_cell.length_a   1.000
_cell.length_b   1.000
_cell.length_c   1.000
_cell.angle_alpha   90.00
_cell.angle_beta   90.00
_cell.angle_gamma   90.00
#
_symmetry.space_group_name_H-M   'P 1'
#
loop_
_entity.id
_entity.type
_entity.pdbx_description
1 polymer ?
#
loop_
_entity_poly.entity_id
_entity_poly.type
_entity_poly.pdbx_seq_one_letter_code
_entity_poly.pdbx_strand_id
1 'polypeptide(L)'
;MDLPELNRREFLQSSLAVSAALFLAPAGAPQGRLLGTLPLTSRGAQTAPLNTLIGVGLDARQFLDLSPLTPNTLVTPTGDFYVRTRCPDRLDRSRPWTVGIRGLVRRPVDVSLVELERLAAPMGTVLLECAGNTNPNNFGLMSAAAWTGVSL
;
A
#
# COMPACT_ATOMS: atom_id res chain seq x y z
N MET A 1 0.70 -20.58 37.07
CA MET A 1 2.16 -20.51 36.92
C MET A 1 2.46 -19.06 36.62
N ASP A 2 2.74 -18.30 37.68
CA ASP A 2 2.96 -16.86 37.59
C ASP A 2 4.34 -16.60 36.97
N LEU A 3 4.37 -15.83 35.88
CA LEU A 3 5.63 -15.31 35.35
C LEU A 3 6.02 -14.08 36.18
N PRO A 4 7.26 -13.99 36.66
CA PRO A 4 7.70 -12.86 37.47
C PRO A 4 7.63 -11.56 36.65
N GLU A 5 7.08 -10.50 37.24
CA GLU A 5 7.12 -9.15 36.68
C GLU A 5 8.58 -8.63 36.71
N LEU A 6 9.27 -8.75 35.58
CA LEU A 6 10.61 -8.19 35.40
C LEU A 6 10.52 -6.67 35.28
N ASN A 7 11.24 -5.95 36.14
CA ASN A 7 11.25 -4.50 36.08
C ASN A 7 12.17 -3.99 34.95
N ARG A 8 11.99 -2.73 34.54
CA ARG A 8 12.71 -2.09 33.43
C ARG A 8 14.25 -2.17 33.56
N ARG A 9 14.76 -2.17 34.79
CA ARG A 9 16.19 -2.23 35.11
C ARG A 9 16.75 -3.64 34.91
N GLU A 10 15.99 -4.64 35.33
CA GLU A 10 16.31 -6.06 35.13
C GLU A 10 16.27 -6.42 33.64
N PHE A 11 15.30 -5.90 32.88
CA PHE A 11 15.24 -6.07 31.43
C PHE A 11 16.48 -5.48 30.72
N LEU A 12 16.90 -4.27 31.11
CA LEU A 12 18.09 -3.61 30.56
C LEU A 12 19.40 -4.33 30.92
N GLN A 13 19.52 -4.83 32.16
CA GLN A 13 20.67 -5.63 32.58
C GLN A 13 20.73 -6.97 31.86
N SER A 14 19.58 -7.61 31.63
CA SER A 14 19.47 -8.87 30.88
C SER A 14 19.85 -8.70 29.40
N SER A 15 19.48 -7.57 28.78
CA SER A 15 19.75 -7.30 27.36
C SER A 15 21.21 -6.89 27.08
N LEU A 16 21.92 -6.32 28.07
CA LEU A 16 23.36 -6.06 27.98
C LEU A 16 24.20 -7.35 28.01
N ALA A 17 23.78 -8.35 28.81
CA ALA A 17 24.46 -9.65 28.88
C ALA A 17 24.34 -10.46 27.58
N VAL A 18 23.20 -10.36 26.88
CA VAL A 18 22.96 -11.02 25.59
C VAL A 18 23.86 -10.44 24.48
N SER A 19 24.02 -9.12 24.46
CA SER A 19 24.85 -8.44 23.45
C SER A 19 26.34 -8.81 23.56
N ALA A 20 26.87 -9.00 24.77
CA ALA A 20 28.26 -9.39 24.98
C ALA A 20 28.55 -10.85 24.55
N ALA A 21 27.58 -11.75 24.70
CA ALA A 21 27.71 -13.15 24.31
C ALA A 21 27.72 -13.35 22.78
N LEU A 22 27.08 -12.46 22.03
CA LEU A 22 27.03 -12.52 20.55
C LEU A 22 28.37 -12.19 19.88
N PHE A 23 29.25 -11.40 20.52
CA PHE A 23 30.58 -11.06 19.97
C PHE A 23 31.68 -12.08 20.32
N LEU A 24 31.41 -13.01 21.23
CA LEU A 24 32.38 -14.02 21.71
C LEU A 24 32.04 -15.46 21.25
N ALA A 25 30.92 -15.66 20.56
CA ALA A 25 30.52 -16.98 20.10
C ALA A 25 31.37 -17.42 18.88
N PRO A 26 32.02 -18.59 18.93
CA PRO A 26 32.76 -19.11 17.79
C PRO A 26 31.83 -19.39 16.60
N ALA A 27 32.31 -19.13 15.39
CA ALA A 27 31.61 -19.48 14.15
C ALA A 27 31.38 -20.99 14.09
N GLY A 28 30.20 -21.45 14.53
CA GLY A 28 29.86 -22.87 14.65
C GLY A 28 28.96 -23.25 15.81
N ALA A 29 28.56 -22.32 16.69
CA ALA A 29 27.50 -22.61 17.67
C ALA A 29 26.19 -23.02 16.95
N PRO A 30 25.41 -23.99 17.50
CA PRO A 30 24.19 -24.46 16.87
C PRO A 30 23.28 -23.27 16.58
N GLN A 31 22.98 -23.09 15.29
CA GLN A 31 22.10 -22.05 14.77
C GLN A 31 20.83 -22.08 15.61
N GLY A 32 20.52 -20.95 16.26
CA GLY A 32 19.51 -20.90 17.32
C GLY A 32 18.22 -21.62 16.95
N ARG A 33 17.66 -22.38 17.88
CA ARG A 33 16.38 -23.07 17.68
C ARG A 33 15.26 -22.02 17.64
N LEU A 34 14.55 -21.93 16.52
CA LEU A 34 13.32 -21.13 16.41
C LEU A 34 12.34 -21.59 17.50
N LEU A 35 12.10 -20.74 18.49
CA LEU A 35 11.15 -21.01 19.57
C LEU A 35 9.72 -20.64 19.19
N GLY A 36 9.55 -19.73 18.24
CA GLY A 36 8.26 -19.26 17.73
C GLY A 36 8.42 -17.99 16.91
N THR A 37 7.40 -17.67 16.13
CA THR A 37 7.29 -16.39 15.41
C THR A 37 6.40 -15.45 16.21
N LEU A 38 6.89 -14.23 16.44
CA LEU A 38 6.06 -13.14 16.96
C LEU A 38 5.59 -12.32 15.76
N PRO A 39 4.28 -12.21 15.52
CA PRO A 39 3.78 -11.33 14.47
C PRO A 39 4.19 -9.89 14.80
N LEU A 40 4.78 -9.19 13.84
CA LEU A 40 5.12 -7.75 13.93
C LEU A 40 3.87 -6.87 13.82
N THR A 41 2.75 -7.32 14.37
CA THR A 41 1.49 -6.57 14.37
C THR A 41 1.41 -5.78 15.66
N SER A 42 1.10 -4.49 15.57
CA SER A 42 0.73 -3.73 16.77
C SER A 42 -0.54 -4.32 17.39
N ARG A 43 -0.61 -4.34 18.73
CA ARG A 43 -1.79 -4.82 19.45
C ARG A 43 -3.02 -4.02 19.00
N GLY A 44 -4.02 -4.69 18.41
CA GLY A 44 -5.24 -4.04 17.90
C GLY A 44 -5.18 -3.63 16.42
N ALA A 45 -4.14 -3.98 15.68
CA ALA A 45 -4.11 -3.76 14.25
C ALA A 45 -5.21 -4.58 13.55
N GLN A 46 -6.13 -3.89 12.88
CA GLN A 46 -7.20 -4.53 12.12
C GLN A 46 -6.62 -5.30 10.95
N THR A 47 -7.00 -6.58 10.86
CA THR A 47 -6.82 -7.38 9.65
C THR A 47 -7.87 -6.90 8.65
N ALA A 48 -7.46 -6.06 7.71
CA ALA A 48 -8.30 -5.72 6.57
C ALA A 48 -8.45 -6.96 5.66
N PRO A 49 -9.63 -7.20 5.06
CA PRO A 49 -9.79 -8.26 4.08
C PRO A 49 -9.00 -7.88 2.82
N LEU A 50 -7.85 -8.54 2.63
CA LEU A 50 -6.98 -8.29 1.49
C LEU A 50 -7.63 -8.83 0.20
N ASN A 51 -7.34 -8.17 -0.91
CA ASN A 51 -7.80 -8.49 -2.26
C ASN A 51 -9.33 -8.66 -2.36
N THR A 52 -10.07 -8.00 -1.47
CA THR A 52 -11.52 -8.06 -1.41
C THR A 52 -12.07 -6.64 -1.45
N LEU A 53 -12.95 -6.38 -2.41
CA LEU A 53 -13.69 -5.13 -2.47
C LEU A 53 -14.78 -5.12 -1.39
N ILE A 54 -14.69 -4.17 -0.46
CA ILE A 54 -15.67 -3.92 0.59
C ILE A 54 -16.32 -2.55 0.43
N GLY A 55 -17.54 -2.38 0.91
CA GLY A 55 -18.27 -1.10 0.82
C GLY A 55 -18.80 -0.75 -0.58
N VAL A 56 -19.34 0.46 -0.74
CA VAL A 56 -20.00 0.92 -1.97
C VAL A 56 -19.70 2.39 -2.25
N GLY A 57 -19.75 2.82 -3.52
CA GLY A 57 -19.57 4.22 -3.91
C GLY A 57 -18.27 4.84 -3.36
N LEU A 58 -18.39 6.01 -2.72
CA LEU A 58 -17.26 6.70 -2.06
C LEU A 58 -16.75 5.94 -0.82
N ASP A 59 -17.52 4.98 -0.33
CA ASP A 59 -17.18 4.12 0.78
C ASP A 59 -16.60 2.75 0.37
N ALA A 60 -16.28 2.56 -0.91
CA ALA A 60 -15.66 1.33 -1.37
C ALA A 60 -14.15 1.31 -1.07
N ARG A 61 -13.62 0.17 -0.60
CA ARG A 61 -12.19 -0.05 -0.32
C ARG A 61 -11.75 -1.43 -0.81
N GLN A 62 -10.53 -1.50 -1.32
CA GLN A 62 -9.83 -2.76 -1.57
C GLN A 62 -8.37 -2.55 -1.18
N PHE A 63 -7.86 -3.42 -0.32
CA PHE A 63 -6.46 -3.44 0.12
C PHE A 63 -5.73 -4.53 -0.65
N LEU A 64 -4.62 -4.19 -1.30
CA LEU A 64 -3.79 -5.15 -2.01
C LEU A 64 -2.94 -5.96 -1.03
N ASP A 65 -2.88 -7.27 -1.22
CA ASP A 65 -1.85 -8.11 -0.59
C ASP A 65 -0.52 -7.93 -1.31
N LEU A 66 0.44 -7.29 -0.64
CA LEU A 66 1.78 -7.05 -1.17
C LEU A 66 2.74 -8.22 -0.93
N SER A 67 2.36 -9.20 -0.10
CA SER A 67 3.23 -10.33 0.25
C SER A 67 3.68 -11.20 -0.94
N PRO A 68 2.92 -11.32 -2.05
CA PRO A 68 3.36 -12.09 -3.22
C PRO A 68 4.31 -11.33 -4.15
N LEU A 69 4.59 -10.04 -3.90
CA LEU A 69 5.40 -9.24 -4.81
C LEU A 69 6.81 -9.81 -4.96
N THR A 70 7.23 -9.86 -6.21
CA THR A 70 8.59 -10.22 -6.64
C THR A 70 9.12 -9.12 -7.56
N PRO A 71 10.44 -9.06 -7.81
CA PRO A 71 10.99 -8.10 -8.78
C PRO A 71 10.33 -8.14 -10.17
N ASN A 72 9.73 -9.28 -10.53
CA ASN A 72 9.10 -9.49 -11.84
C ASN A 72 7.58 -9.21 -11.83
N THR A 73 7.00 -8.86 -10.67
CA THR A 73 5.54 -8.66 -10.49
C THR A 73 5.22 -7.32 -9.84
N LEU A 74 6.12 -6.34 -10.01
CA LEU A 74 5.97 -5.00 -9.42
C LEU A 74 4.84 -4.16 -10.06
N VAL A 75 4.37 -4.52 -11.27
CA VAL A 75 3.21 -3.89 -11.90
C VAL A 75 1.96 -4.64 -11.48
N THR A 76 1.08 -3.96 -10.75
CA THR A 76 -0.18 -4.50 -10.25
C THR A 76 -1.17 -4.70 -11.40
N PRO A 77 -1.75 -5.91 -11.58
CA PRO A 77 -2.86 -6.11 -12.50
C PRO A 77 -4.02 -5.16 -12.20
N THR A 78 -4.70 -4.64 -13.23
CA THR A 78 -5.78 -3.65 -13.05
C THR A 78 -6.92 -4.13 -12.13
N GLY A 79 -7.23 -5.43 -12.13
CA GLY A 79 -8.25 -6.01 -11.24
C GLY A 79 -7.85 -6.05 -9.76
N ASP A 80 -6.56 -6.03 -9.47
CA ASP A 80 -6.01 -6.14 -8.12
C ASP A 80 -5.66 -4.76 -7.54
N PHE A 81 -5.62 -3.72 -8.38
CA PHE A 81 -5.27 -2.36 -7.99
C PHE A 81 -6.11 -1.89 -6.79
N TYR A 82 -5.46 -1.30 -5.78
CA TYR A 82 -6.16 -0.87 -4.57
C TYR A 82 -7.30 0.11 -4.90
N VAL A 83 -8.41 0.01 -4.17
CA VAL A 83 -9.55 0.92 -4.34
C VAL A 83 -9.68 1.78 -3.11
N ARG A 84 -9.72 3.11 -3.29
CA ARG A 84 -10.04 4.07 -2.21
C ARG A 84 -11.47 4.57 -2.28
N THR A 85 -12.03 4.64 -3.48
CA THR A 85 -13.42 4.99 -3.80
C THR A 85 -13.81 4.33 -5.13
N ARG A 86 -15.09 4.03 -5.33
CA ARG A 86 -15.61 3.52 -6.61
C ARG A 86 -16.22 4.65 -7.43
N CYS A 87 -16.41 4.38 -8.72
CA CYS A 87 -17.24 5.19 -9.61
C CYS A 87 -18.60 5.49 -8.94
N PRO A 88 -19.01 6.76 -8.81
CA PRO A 88 -20.33 7.14 -8.33
C PRO A 88 -21.44 6.54 -9.20
N ASP A 89 -22.54 6.10 -8.58
CA ASP A 89 -23.64 5.43 -9.29
C ASP A 89 -24.42 6.38 -10.22
N ARG A 90 -24.29 7.69 -10.01
CA ARG A 90 -24.96 8.74 -10.82
C ARG A 90 -24.16 9.18 -12.04
N LEU A 91 -23.03 8.53 -12.31
CA LEU A 91 -22.12 8.92 -13.36
C LEU A 91 -22.56 8.32 -14.70
N ASP A 92 -23.16 9.14 -15.56
CA ASP A 92 -23.62 8.71 -16.89
C ASP A 92 -22.45 8.60 -17.87
N ARG A 93 -22.01 7.37 -18.12
CA ARG A 93 -20.93 7.04 -19.06
C ARG A 93 -21.41 6.88 -20.51
N SER A 94 -22.71 6.99 -20.78
CA SER A 94 -23.28 6.83 -22.13
C SER A 94 -23.16 8.09 -22.99
N ARG A 95 -22.97 9.25 -22.36
CA ARG A 95 -22.82 10.53 -23.05
C ARG A 95 -21.37 10.82 -23.39
N PRO A 96 -21.08 11.70 -24.37
CA PRO A 96 -19.74 12.24 -24.57
C PRO A 96 -19.30 13.09 -23.38
N TRP A 97 -18.03 12.98 -23.00
CA TRP A 97 -17.45 13.70 -21.87
C TRP A 97 -16.44 14.75 -22.32
N THR A 98 -16.38 15.83 -21.55
CA THR A 98 -15.44 16.95 -21.76
C THR A 98 -14.75 17.32 -20.46
N VAL A 99 -13.49 17.73 -20.55
CA VAL A 99 -12.73 18.34 -19.45
C VAL A 99 -12.70 19.85 -19.66
N GLY A 100 -13.22 20.60 -18.69
CA GLY A 100 -13.23 22.05 -18.75
C GLY A 100 -11.98 22.67 -18.15
N ILE A 101 -11.21 23.40 -18.96
CA ILE A 101 -10.06 24.19 -18.52
C ILE A 101 -10.53 25.63 -18.29
N ARG A 102 -10.42 26.10 -17.04
CA ARG A 102 -10.97 27.37 -16.53
C ARG A 102 -9.95 28.08 -15.62
N GLY A 103 -10.29 29.29 -15.14
CA GLY A 103 -9.46 30.06 -14.19
C GLY A 103 -8.63 31.15 -14.87
N LEU A 104 -7.37 31.32 -14.46
CA LEU A 104 -6.43 32.32 -15.00
C LEU A 104 -5.85 31.89 -16.35
N VAL A 105 -6.72 31.71 -17.33
CA VAL A 105 -6.37 31.33 -18.71
C VAL A 105 -6.80 32.42 -19.68
N ARG A 106 -6.06 32.60 -20.78
CA ARG A 106 -6.43 33.58 -21.82
C ARG A 106 -7.82 33.33 -22.40
N ARG A 107 -8.15 32.05 -22.62
CA ARG A 107 -9.45 31.62 -23.14
C ARG A 107 -9.83 30.27 -22.53
N PRO A 108 -10.93 30.20 -21.75
CA PRO A 108 -11.55 28.95 -21.33
C PRO A 108 -11.83 28.01 -22.51
N VAL A 109 -11.65 26.71 -22.31
CA VAL A 109 -11.92 25.69 -23.34
C VAL A 109 -12.46 24.40 -22.72
N ASP A 110 -13.37 23.75 -23.42
CA ASP A 110 -13.78 22.38 -23.15
C ASP A 110 -13.10 21.45 -24.14
N VAL A 111 -12.34 20.49 -23.63
CA VAL A 111 -11.63 19.50 -24.44
C VAL A 111 -12.38 18.18 -24.33
N SER A 112 -12.76 17.58 -25.46
CA SER A 112 -13.45 16.29 -25.47
C SER A 112 -12.51 15.15 -25.10
N LEU A 113 -13.06 14.08 -24.52
CA LEU A 113 -12.28 12.87 -24.23
C LEU A 113 -11.64 12.28 -25.50
N VAL A 114 -12.36 12.31 -26.63
CA VAL A 114 -11.88 11.85 -27.94
C VAL A 114 -10.68 12.66 -28.44
N GLU A 115 -10.62 13.96 -28.16
CA GLU A 115 -9.44 14.78 -28.47
C GLU A 115 -8.25 14.41 -27.59
N LEU A 116 -8.49 14.18 -26.29
CA LEU A 116 -7.44 13.76 -25.36
C LEU A 116 -6.87 12.39 -25.72
N GLU A 117 -7.72 11.43 -26.11
CA GLU A 117 -7.31 10.09 -26.54
C GLU A 117 -6.35 10.14 -27.73
N ARG A 118 -6.57 11.04 -28.70
CA ARG A 118 -5.67 11.22 -29.85
C ARG A 118 -4.29 11.78 -29.48
N LEU A 119 -4.19 12.48 -28.36
CA LEU A 119 -2.95 13.08 -27.87
C LEU A 119 -2.23 12.18 -26.84
N ALA A 120 -2.88 11.11 -26.42
CA ALA A 120 -2.37 10.28 -25.34
C ALA A 120 -1.12 9.49 -25.76
N ALA A 121 -0.12 9.47 -24.89
CA ALA A 121 1.11 8.72 -25.07
C ALA A 121 1.45 7.91 -23.82
N PRO A 122 2.30 6.86 -23.91
CA PRO A 122 2.80 6.15 -22.74
C PRO A 122 3.54 7.10 -21.78
N MET A 123 3.16 7.08 -20.50
CA MET A 123 3.71 7.92 -19.42
C MET A 123 4.58 7.13 -18.43
N GLY A 124 4.77 5.84 -18.69
CA GLY A 124 5.57 4.95 -17.85
C GLY A 124 4.79 4.36 -16.66
N THR A 125 5.52 3.64 -15.81
CA THR A 125 4.96 3.01 -14.61
C THR A 125 5.01 3.98 -13.45
N VAL A 126 3.86 4.17 -12.79
CA VAL A 126 3.73 5.05 -11.62
C VAL A 126 3.15 4.24 -10.47
N LEU A 127 3.78 4.35 -9.30
CA LEU A 127 3.25 3.89 -8.03
C LEU A 127 2.29 4.94 -7.49
N LEU A 128 1.05 4.56 -7.20
CA LEU A 128 0.14 5.36 -6.40
C LEU A 128 0.08 4.79 -4.99
N GLU A 129 0.23 5.67 -4.01
CA GLU A 129 0.05 5.37 -2.60
C GLU A 129 -0.98 6.32 -2.00
N CYS A 130 -1.93 5.78 -1.24
CA CYS A 130 -2.88 6.59 -0.51
C CYS A 130 -2.22 7.21 0.73
N ALA A 131 -2.44 8.50 0.99
CA ALA A 131 -1.99 9.13 2.23
C ALA A 131 -2.52 8.42 3.51
N GLY A 132 -3.62 7.68 3.40
CA GLY A 132 -4.18 6.85 4.47
C GLY A 132 -3.55 5.46 4.61
N ASN A 133 -2.43 5.18 3.92
CA ASN A 133 -1.75 3.88 3.94
C ASN A 133 -0.93 3.68 5.23
N THR A 134 -1.60 3.63 6.38
CA THR A 134 -0.94 3.65 7.69
C THR A 134 -1.05 2.33 8.45
N ASN A 135 -1.64 1.29 7.87
CA ASN A 135 -1.77 -0.02 8.53
C ASN A 135 -0.42 -0.75 8.51
N PRO A 136 0.26 -0.91 9.67
CA PRO A 136 1.59 -1.49 9.71
C PRO A 136 1.64 -2.98 9.32
N ASN A 137 0.48 -3.64 9.22
CA ASN A 137 0.41 -5.06 8.91
C ASN A 137 0.43 -5.38 7.41
N ASN A 138 0.09 -4.42 6.53
CA ASN A 138 -0.03 -4.71 5.10
C ASN A 138 0.40 -3.58 4.16
N PHE A 139 0.23 -2.30 4.53
CA PHE A 139 0.43 -1.18 3.60
C PHE A 139 -0.32 -1.31 2.25
N GLY A 140 -1.47 -2.01 2.25
CA GLY A 140 -2.18 -2.43 1.04
C GLY A 140 -2.90 -1.33 0.26
N LEU A 141 -2.78 -0.06 0.65
CA LEU A 141 -3.29 1.07 -0.14
C LEU A 141 -2.21 1.64 -1.07
N MET A 142 -1.50 0.75 -1.75
CA MET A 142 -0.50 1.08 -2.75
C MET A 142 -0.54 0.09 -3.91
N SER A 143 -0.35 0.58 -5.13
CA SER A 143 -0.30 -0.24 -6.36
C SER A 143 0.45 0.52 -7.45
N ALA A 144 1.07 -0.19 -8.38
CA ALA A 144 1.78 0.42 -9.50
C ALA A 144 1.17 -0.03 -10.84
N ALA A 145 1.01 0.90 -11.78
CA ALA A 145 0.47 0.61 -13.10
C ALA A 145 1.21 1.41 -14.18
N ALA A 146 1.22 0.89 -15.40
CA ALA A 146 1.63 1.65 -16.57
C ALA A 146 0.50 2.60 -16.99
N TRP A 147 0.83 3.87 -17.21
CA TRP A 147 -0.14 4.91 -17.56
C TRP A 147 0.00 5.34 -19.01
N THR A 148 -1.13 5.66 -19.63
CA THR A 148 -1.23 6.32 -20.92
C THR A 148 -2.09 7.56 -20.73
N GLY A 149 -1.62 8.71 -21.22
CA GLY A 149 -2.33 9.97 -21.00
C GLY A 149 -1.69 11.16 -21.70
N VAL A 150 -2.19 12.34 -21.36
CA VAL A 150 -1.70 13.63 -21.86
C VAL A 150 -1.02 14.36 -20.69
N SER A 151 0.12 14.99 -20.93
CA SER A 151 0.76 15.84 -19.91
C SER A 151 -0.16 17.00 -19.56
N LEU A 152 -0.34 17.21 -18.25
CA LEU A 152 -1.00 18.40 -17.70
C LEU A 152 -0.14 19.65 -17.85
#